data_AF-A0A2T7HBU9-F1
#
_entry.id   AF-A0A2T7HBU9-F1
#
_cell.length_a   1.000
_cell.length_b   1.000
_cell.length_c   1.000
_cell.angle_alpha   90.00
_cell.angle_beta   90.00
_cell.angle_gamma   90.00
#
_symmetry.space_group_name_H-M   'P 1'
#
loop_
_entity.id
_entity.type
_entity.pdbx_description
1 polymer ?
#
loop_
_entity_poly.entity_id
_entity_poly.type
_entity_poly.pdbx_seq_one_letter_code
_entity_poly.pdbx_strand_id
1 'polypeptide(L)'
;MGKCEAVHSGSAQGGAQRCGRGLALAAVLLATASLAACVRPTGDFDRARPSVIHDDLMPRAGNEAARLRGDPVSKFNYTNDEKLLRNRGWTLIRPPWTKDWIGGTMVELSRTRVLPETEGRVPPDLYLIYLRSDKFRSSDARYDKIASDASGDAELVMPFCTVAVRVEKADDERLRVLGNKAVTTQETYDGAKARVWENRVMTKWVAQALRYRIIAYKKALEGLEIETPSRDRVWKVNNAIRELEGQVKLAEASCERGNRYSSDAPARKSRIYTGWGVERAPVVK
;
A
#
# COMPACT_ATOMS: atom_id res chain seq x y z
N MET A 1 61.83 -47.62 -40.56
CA MET A 1 62.81 -46.55 -40.89
C MET A 1 62.00 -45.27 -41.02
N GLY A 2 62.08 -44.22 -40.23
CA GLY A 2 63.07 -43.75 -39.27
C GLY A 2 63.22 -42.23 -39.51
N LYS A 3 62.80 -41.44 -38.52
CA LYS A 3 63.18 -40.05 -38.18
C LYS A 3 62.18 -38.89 -38.42
N CYS A 4 61.99 -38.22 -37.27
CA CYS A 4 61.49 -36.90 -36.90
C CYS A 4 61.92 -35.69 -37.74
N GLU A 5 61.07 -34.65 -37.80
CA GLU A 5 61.27 -33.26 -37.29
C GLU A 5 59.97 -32.45 -37.56
N ALA A 6 59.23 -32.00 -36.52
CA ALA A 6 59.33 -30.73 -35.76
C ALA A 6 58.60 -29.54 -36.48
N VAL A 7 57.45 -29.02 -36.01
CA VAL A 7 57.17 -28.11 -34.88
C VAL A 7 56.56 -26.81 -35.44
N HIS A 8 55.28 -26.53 -35.16
CA HIS A 8 54.81 -25.42 -34.32
C HIS A 8 53.28 -25.30 -34.34
N SER A 9 52.69 -25.59 -33.20
CA SER A 9 51.31 -25.30 -32.81
C SER A 9 51.16 -23.80 -32.49
N GLY A 10 50.47 -23.06 -33.35
CA GLY A 10 50.14 -21.64 -33.17
C GLY A 10 48.66 -21.42 -32.87
N SER A 11 48.33 -21.36 -31.56
CA SER A 11 47.24 -20.61 -30.91
C SER A 11 46.01 -20.20 -31.76
N ALA A 12 44.96 -21.02 -31.69
CA ALA A 12 43.58 -20.64 -32.05
C ALA A 12 42.66 -20.51 -30.82
N GLN A 13 43.19 -20.09 -29.66
CA GLN A 13 42.42 -20.01 -28.41
C GLN A 13 41.96 -18.60 -28.00
N GLY A 14 42.50 -17.53 -28.60
CA GLY A 14 42.27 -16.15 -28.13
C GLY A 14 40.91 -15.51 -28.49
N GLY A 15 40.25 -15.97 -29.57
CA GLY A 15 39.00 -15.36 -30.05
C GLY A 15 37.75 -15.79 -29.28
N ALA A 16 37.62 -17.09 -29.01
CA ALA A 16 36.46 -17.65 -28.31
C ALA A 16 36.41 -17.24 -26.83
N GLN A 17 37.56 -17.11 -26.18
CA GLN A 17 37.63 -16.68 -24.77
C GLN A 17 37.25 -15.22 -24.55
N ARG A 18 37.47 -14.33 -25.52
CA ARG A 18 37.06 -12.91 -25.43
C ARG A 18 35.55 -12.72 -25.58
N CYS A 19 34.91 -13.45 -26.51
CA CYS A 19 33.45 -13.45 -26.64
C CYS A 19 32.75 -14.09 -25.43
N GLY A 20 33.28 -15.21 -24.91
CA GLY A 20 32.74 -15.86 -23.72
C GLY A 20 32.86 -15.01 -22.45
N ARG A 21 33.97 -14.28 -22.29
CA ARG A 21 34.16 -13.34 -21.17
C ARG A 21 33.26 -12.10 -21.27
N GLY A 22 33.02 -11.58 -22.48
CA GLY A 22 32.10 -10.46 -22.70
C GLY A 22 30.64 -10.83 -22.41
N LEU A 23 30.20 -12.00 -22.87
CA LEU A 23 28.87 -12.53 -22.57
C LEU A 23 28.71 -12.89 -21.08
N ALA A 24 29.74 -13.44 -20.45
CA ALA A 24 29.72 -13.71 -19.01
C ALA A 24 29.68 -12.42 -18.17
N LEU A 25 30.45 -11.39 -18.53
CA LEU A 25 30.39 -10.07 -17.88
C LEU A 25 29.04 -9.39 -18.11
N ALA A 26 28.48 -9.47 -19.31
CA ALA A 26 27.16 -8.94 -19.60
C ALA A 26 26.07 -9.69 -18.82
N ALA A 27 26.15 -11.02 -18.73
CA ALA A 27 25.23 -11.84 -17.94
C ALA A 27 25.34 -11.54 -16.43
N VAL A 28 26.55 -11.33 -15.91
CA VAL A 28 26.78 -10.93 -14.50
C VAL A 28 26.29 -9.51 -14.25
N LEU A 29 26.47 -8.58 -15.19
CA LEU A 29 25.94 -7.21 -15.09
C LEU A 29 24.40 -7.20 -15.17
N LEU A 30 23.80 -8.00 -16.03
CA LEU A 30 22.35 -8.19 -16.07
C LEU A 30 21.83 -8.86 -14.80
N ALA A 31 22.52 -9.87 -14.28
CA ALA A 31 22.15 -10.53 -13.04
C ALA A 31 22.23 -9.56 -11.84
N THR A 32 23.30 -8.80 -11.72
CA THR A 32 23.47 -7.80 -10.64
C THR A 32 22.51 -6.62 -10.78
N ALA A 33 22.26 -6.14 -11.99
CA ALA A 33 21.23 -5.12 -12.25
C ALA A 33 19.82 -5.63 -11.94
N SER A 34 19.51 -6.90 -12.25
CA SER A 34 18.23 -7.52 -11.92
C SER A 34 18.03 -7.69 -10.41
N LEU A 35 19.09 -8.04 -9.67
CA LEU A 35 19.08 -8.13 -8.21
C LEU A 35 18.90 -6.75 -7.54
N ALA A 36 19.54 -5.71 -8.09
CA ALA A 36 19.37 -4.33 -7.61
C ALA A 36 17.99 -3.74 -7.91
N ALA A 37 17.28 -4.26 -8.92
CA ALA A 37 15.90 -3.88 -9.23
C ALA A 37 14.88 -4.51 -8.27
N CYS A 38 15.20 -5.63 -7.61
CA CYS A 38 14.28 -6.31 -6.71
C CYS A 38 14.01 -5.53 -5.41
N VAL A 39 14.94 -4.69 -4.95
CA VAL A 39 14.81 -3.96 -3.69
C VAL A 39 14.81 -2.46 -3.95
N ARG A 40 13.79 -1.76 -3.45
CA ARG A 40 13.75 -0.31 -3.51
C ARG A 40 14.84 0.28 -2.61
N PRO A 41 15.73 1.15 -3.12
CA PRO A 41 16.73 1.78 -2.27
C PRO A 41 16.06 2.65 -1.22
N THR A 42 16.42 2.44 0.05
CA THR A 42 15.99 3.29 1.16
C THR A 42 17.14 4.17 1.64
N GLY A 43 16.79 5.31 2.24
CA GLY A 43 17.73 6.28 2.80
C GLY A 43 17.87 6.16 4.30
N ASP A 44 18.63 7.07 4.90
CA ASP A 44 18.66 7.22 6.36
C ASP A 44 17.23 7.53 6.80
N PHE A 45 16.74 6.85 7.84
CA PHE A 45 15.33 6.76 8.23
C PHE A 45 14.44 5.82 7.40
N ASP A 46 15.02 4.94 6.59
CA ASP A 46 14.27 3.93 5.83
C ASP A 46 13.24 4.54 4.85
N ARG A 47 13.48 5.80 4.45
CA ARG A 47 12.64 6.52 3.49
C ARG A 47 13.00 6.05 2.09
N ALA A 48 11.99 5.84 1.25
CA ALA A 48 12.22 5.54 -0.16
C ALA A 48 13.11 6.62 -0.81
N ARG A 49 14.27 6.20 -1.36
CA ARG A 49 15.10 7.07 -2.20
C ARG A 49 14.48 7.16 -3.60
N PRO A 50 14.56 8.33 -4.27
CA PRO A 50 14.20 8.45 -5.67
C PRO A 50 15.03 7.48 -6.51
N SER A 51 14.39 6.76 -7.43
CA SER A 51 15.10 5.86 -8.34
C SER A 51 14.33 5.68 -9.64
N VAL A 52 15.03 5.81 -10.77
CA VAL A 52 14.44 5.68 -12.10
C VAL A 52 13.77 4.30 -12.28
N ILE A 53 14.35 3.25 -11.70
CA ILE A 53 13.79 1.90 -11.79
C ILE A 53 12.41 1.83 -11.10
N HIS A 54 12.30 2.30 -9.86
CA HIS A 54 11.06 2.13 -9.07
C HIS A 54 10.01 3.22 -9.32
N ASP A 55 10.42 4.37 -9.84
CA ASP A 55 9.55 5.53 -10.06
C ASP A 55 9.12 5.69 -11.53
N ASP A 56 9.93 5.24 -12.51
CA ASP A 56 9.59 5.34 -13.94
C ASP A 56 9.42 3.97 -14.62
N LEU A 57 10.40 3.07 -14.49
CA LEU A 57 10.42 1.81 -15.25
C LEU A 57 9.39 0.81 -14.73
N MET A 58 9.37 0.54 -13.43
CA MET A 58 8.46 -0.44 -12.84
C MET A 58 6.98 -0.05 -13.01
N PRO A 59 6.55 1.21 -12.81
CA PRO A 59 5.17 1.60 -13.12
C PRO A 59 4.80 1.40 -14.59
N ARG A 60 5.73 1.64 -15.53
CA ARG A 60 5.49 1.36 -16.96
C ARG A 60 5.34 -0.13 -17.22
N ALA A 61 6.26 -0.94 -16.70
CA ALA A 61 6.21 -2.39 -16.81
C ALA A 61 4.92 -2.97 -16.21
N GLY A 62 4.51 -2.48 -15.04
CA GLY A 62 3.28 -2.94 -14.41
C GLY A 62 2.01 -2.45 -15.08
N ASN A 63 2.02 -1.29 -15.75
CA ASN A 63 0.92 -0.88 -16.63
C ASN A 63 0.77 -1.82 -17.83
N GLU A 64 1.87 -2.30 -18.42
CA GLU A 64 1.81 -3.33 -19.47
C GLU A 64 1.34 -4.67 -18.90
N ALA A 65 1.86 -5.10 -17.75
CA ALA A 65 1.42 -6.33 -17.10
C ALA A 65 -0.08 -6.30 -16.76
N ALA A 66 -0.59 -5.15 -16.29
CA ALA A 66 -2.01 -4.93 -16.05
C ALA A 66 -2.82 -5.06 -17.35
N ARG A 67 -2.36 -4.45 -18.46
CA ARG A 67 -3.01 -4.61 -19.78
C ARG A 67 -3.04 -6.07 -20.22
N LEU A 68 -1.95 -6.80 -20.05
CA LEU A 68 -1.88 -8.23 -20.40
C LEU A 68 -2.85 -9.09 -19.57
N ARG A 69 -3.15 -8.69 -18.34
CA ARG A 69 -4.18 -9.33 -17.50
C ARG A 69 -5.62 -8.91 -17.87
N GLY A 70 -5.80 -7.92 -18.73
CA GLY A 70 -7.11 -7.34 -19.04
C GLY A 70 -7.58 -6.29 -18.03
N ASP A 71 -6.71 -5.84 -17.12
CA ASP A 71 -7.02 -4.75 -16.20
C ASP A 71 -7.04 -3.42 -16.98
N PRO A 72 -8.05 -2.56 -16.80
CA PRO A 72 -8.09 -1.27 -17.47
C PRO A 72 -7.05 -0.31 -16.85
N VAL A 73 -6.21 0.29 -17.70
CA VAL A 73 -5.18 1.25 -17.30
C VAL A 73 -5.51 2.62 -17.86
N SER A 74 -5.66 3.60 -16.99
CA SER A 74 -6.00 4.96 -17.43
C SER A 74 -4.75 5.74 -17.84
N LYS A 75 -4.82 6.40 -19.00
CA LYS A 75 -3.80 7.37 -19.46
C LYS A 75 -3.97 8.77 -18.86
N PHE A 76 -5.00 9.00 -18.04
CA PHE A 76 -5.28 10.32 -17.48
C PHE A 76 -4.29 10.69 -16.37
N ASN A 77 -4.06 11.99 -16.18
CA ASN A 77 -3.27 12.50 -15.07
C ASN A 77 -3.98 12.25 -13.73
N TYR A 78 -3.21 11.98 -12.68
CA TYR A 78 -3.76 11.87 -11.33
C TYR A 78 -4.09 13.24 -10.75
N THR A 79 -5.23 13.34 -10.06
CA THR A 79 -5.53 14.48 -9.19
C THR A 79 -4.67 14.43 -7.91
N ASN A 80 -4.61 15.55 -7.18
CA ASN A 80 -3.90 15.58 -5.89
C ASN A 80 -4.53 14.63 -4.86
N ASP A 81 -5.86 14.53 -4.85
CA ASP A 81 -6.56 13.59 -3.97
C ASP A 81 -6.33 12.13 -4.36
N GLU A 82 -6.25 11.82 -5.66
CA GLU A 82 -5.92 10.46 -6.12
C GLU A 82 -4.49 10.06 -5.72
N LYS A 83 -3.53 10.99 -5.82
CA LYS A 83 -2.16 10.76 -5.32
C LYS A 83 -2.15 10.53 -3.81
N LEU A 84 -2.89 11.35 -3.06
CA LEU A 84 -3.00 11.23 -1.61
C LEU A 84 -3.68 9.91 -1.20
N LEU A 85 -4.72 9.48 -1.92
CA LEU A 85 -5.41 8.21 -1.72
C LEU A 85 -4.43 7.05 -1.84
N ARG A 86 -3.64 7.04 -2.92
CA ARG A 86 -2.63 6.00 -3.16
C ARG A 86 -1.57 6.00 -2.08
N ASN A 87 -1.04 7.18 -1.72
CA ASN A 87 -0.01 7.29 -0.69
C ASN A 87 -0.48 6.77 0.68
N ARG A 88 -1.70 7.15 1.11
CA ARG A 88 -2.28 6.66 2.37
C ARG A 88 -2.64 5.19 2.31
N GLY A 89 -3.23 4.74 1.19
CA GLY A 89 -3.58 3.35 0.99
C GLY A 89 -2.36 2.43 0.99
N TRP A 90 -1.22 2.86 0.42
CA TRP A 90 0.00 2.06 0.42
C TRP A 90 0.56 1.79 1.81
N THR A 91 0.40 2.74 2.75
CA THR A 91 0.76 2.51 4.15
C THR A 91 -0.10 1.41 4.79
N LEU A 92 -1.38 1.34 4.44
CA LEU A 92 -2.33 0.34 4.93
C LEU A 92 -2.25 -1.01 4.17
N ILE A 93 -1.73 -1.01 2.95
CA ILE A 93 -1.48 -2.25 2.19
C ILE A 93 -0.18 -2.91 2.65
N ARG A 94 0.92 -2.15 2.77
CA ARG A 94 2.24 -2.67 3.15
C ARG A 94 2.28 -3.08 4.63
N PRO A 95 2.42 -4.37 4.96
CA PRO A 95 2.53 -4.78 6.35
C PRO A 95 3.73 -4.11 7.05
N PRO A 96 3.59 -3.58 8.28
CA PRO A 96 4.66 -2.85 8.96
C PRO A 96 5.87 -3.73 9.32
N TRP A 97 5.69 -5.06 9.38
CA TRP A 97 6.73 -6.03 9.72
C TRP A 97 7.50 -6.59 8.53
N THR A 98 6.96 -6.50 7.30
CA THR A 98 7.62 -7.01 6.09
C THR A 98 8.67 -6.02 5.58
N LYS A 99 9.76 -5.86 6.34
CA LYS A 99 10.98 -5.18 5.89
C LYS A 99 11.97 -6.10 5.22
N ASP A 100 11.69 -7.41 5.18
CA ASP A 100 12.59 -8.38 4.57
C ASP A 100 12.58 -8.24 3.04
N TRP A 101 13.69 -8.61 2.39
CA TRP A 101 13.87 -8.40 0.95
C TRP A 101 12.74 -9.01 0.12
N ILE A 102 12.22 -10.19 0.47
CA ILE A 102 11.09 -10.85 -0.23
C ILE A 102 9.78 -10.07 -0.06
N GLY A 103 9.44 -9.71 1.19
CA GLY A 103 8.20 -8.98 1.48
C GLY A 103 8.23 -7.57 0.90
N GLY A 104 9.37 -6.89 0.97
CA GLY A 104 9.60 -5.60 0.33
C GLY A 104 9.47 -5.67 -1.19
N THR A 105 10.08 -6.68 -1.83
CA THR A 105 9.96 -6.89 -3.29
C THR A 105 8.51 -7.17 -3.70
N MET A 106 7.81 -8.08 -3.03
CA MET A 106 6.41 -8.38 -3.33
C MET A 106 5.52 -7.14 -3.20
N VAL A 107 5.73 -6.34 -2.15
CA VAL A 107 5.00 -5.08 -1.94
C VAL A 107 5.32 -4.06 -3.04
N GLU A 108 6.58 -3.91 -3.46
CA GLU A 108 6.94 -2.96 -4.53
C GLU A 108 6.45 -3.40 -5.91
N LEU A 109 6.50 -4.70 -6.23
CA LEU A 109 5.91 -5.26 -7.46
C LEU A 109 4.39 -5.11 -7.48
N SER A 110 3.75 -5.29 -6.33
CA SER A 110 2.32 -5.02 -6.13
C SER A 110 2.03 -3.53 -6.29
N ARG A 111 2.87 -2.65 -5.71
CA ARG A 111 2.75 -1.18 -5.81
C ARG A 111 2.75 -0.68 -7.23
N THR A 112 3.61 -1.28 -8.03
CA THR A 112 3.80 -0.91 -9.43
C THR A 112 2.89 -1.68 -10.37
N ARG A 113 2.01 -2.55 -9.85
CA ARG A 113 1.07 -3.43 -10.59
C ARG A 113 1.74 -4.45 -11.49
N VAL A 114 3.01 -4.76 -11.26
CA VAL A 114 3.70 -5.86 -11.91
C VAL A 114 3.05 -7.18 -11.48
N LEU A 115 2.84 -7.36 -10.17
CA LEU A 115 2.02 -8.44 -9.62
C LEU A 115 0.56 -7.99 -9.47
N PRO A 116 -0.41 -8.90 -9.65
CA PRO A 116 -1.80 -8.62 -9.32
C PRO A 116 -2.00 -8.56 -7.80
N GLU A 117 -3.04 -7.84 -7.39
CA GLU A 117 -3.31 -7.51 -5.98
C GLU A 117 -3.58 -8.75 -5.12
N THR A 118 -4.08 -9.81 -5.74
CA THR A 118 -4.37 -11.10 -5.10
C THR A 118 -3.14 -11.97 -4.90
N GLU A 119 -2.12 -11.85 -5.75
CA GLU A 119 -0.88 -12.66 -5.65
C GLU A 119 0.17 -12.00 -4.76
N GLY A 120 0.09 -10.69 -4.53
CA GLY A 120 0.94 -9.96 -3.59
C GLY A 120 0.61 -10.19 -2.10
N ARG A 121 -0.20 -11.20 -1.77
CA ARG A 121 -0.67 -11.45 -0.40
C ARG A 121 0.42 -12.13 0.42
N VAL A 122 0.75 -11.51 1.54
CA VAL A 122 1.68 -12.06 2.53
C VAL A 122 0.91 -13.03 3.44
N PRO A 123 1.35 -14.31 3.58
CA PRO A 123 0.73 -15.25 4.50
C PRO A 123 0.63 -14.69 5.94
N PRO A 124 -0.54 -14.80 6.62
CA PRO A 124 -0.72 -14.23 7.97
C PRO A 124 0.28 -14.77 9.00
N ASP A 125 0.71 -16.02 8.85
CA ASP A 125 1.60 -16.71 9.80
C ASP A 125 3.02 -16.08 9.84
N LEU A 126 3.40 -15.35 8.78
CA LEU A 126 4.68 -14.64 8.74
C LEU A 126 4.80 -13.56 9.82
N TYR A 127 3.67 -13.03 10.31
CA TYR A 127 3.72 -12.06 11.40
C TYR A 127 4.19 -12.70 12.71
N LEU A 128 3.70 -13.90 13.04
CA LEU A 128 4.16 -14.64 14.21
C LEU A 128 5.64 -15.04 14.06
N ILE A 129 6.06 -15.48 12.87
CA ILE A 129 7.48 -15.77 12.58
C ILE A 129 8.35 -14.53 12.81
N TYR A 130 7.90 -13.36 12.37
CA TYR A 130 8.56 -12.08 12.65
C TYR A 130 8.68 -11.82 14.16
N LEU A 131 7.61 -12.02 14.94
CA LEU A 131 7.63 -11.83 16.39
C LEU A 131 8.54 -12.82 17.13
N ARG A 132 8.74 -14.02 16.56
CA ARG A 132 9.67 -15.03 17.09
C ARG A 132 11.14 -14.72 16.81
N SER A 133 11.44 -13.76 15.92
CA SER A 133 12.82 -13.40 15.60
C SER A 133 13.59 -12.81 16.80
N ASP A 134 14.92 -12.80 16.69
CA ASP A 134 15.82 -12.26 17.71
C ASP A 134 15.74 -10.73 17.89
N LYS A 135 14.83 -10.07 17.17
CA LYS A 135 14.55 -8.63 17.30
C LYS A 135 13.87 -8.27 18.63
N PHE A 136 13.28 -9.25 19.33
CA PHE A 136 12.51 -9.03 20.54
C PHE A 136 13.21 -9.60 21.78
N ARG A 137 13.56 -8.73 22.73
CA ARG A 137 14.28 -9.10 23.96
C ARG A 137 13.41 -9.73 25.05
N SER A 138 12.08 -9.59 24.97
CA SER A 138 11.14 -10.16 25.94
C SER A 138 9.85 -10.63 25.27
N SER A 139 9.15 -11.57 25.91
CA SER A 139 7.82 -12.02 25.50
C SER A 139 6.82 -10.85 25.48
N ASP A 140 6.83 -10.02 26.52
CA ASP A 140 5.99 -8.83 26.65
C ASP A 140 6.17 -7.83 25.49
N ALA A 141 7.40 -7.63 25.02
CA ALA A 141 7.67 -6.75 23.88
C ALA A 141 7.00 -7.25 22.59
N ARG A 142 6.80 -8.57 22.44
CA ARG A 142 6.10 -9.15 21.29
C ARG A 142 4.63 -8.80 21.33
N TYR A 143 3.97 -8.92 22.49
CA TYR A 143 2.58 -8.49 22.65
C TYR A 143 2.41 -6.99 22.44
N ASP A 144 3.30 -6.17 23.03
CA ASP A 144 3.25 -4.72 22.85
C ASP A 144 3.41 -4.31 21.39
N LYS A 145 4.18 -5.07 20.61
CA LYS A 145 4.29 -4.87 19.17
C LYS A 145 2.96 -5.11 18.45
N ILE A 146 2.25 -6.20 18.75
CA ILE A 146 0.92 -6.45 18.16
C ILE A 146 -0.04 -5.30 18.49
N ALA A 147 -0.10 -4.90 19.77
CA ALA A 147 -0.97 -3.81 20.20
C ALA A 147 -0.63 -2.49 19.49
N SER A 148 0.65 -2.16 19.38
CA SER A 148 1.11 -0.95 18.70
C SER A 148 0.80 -0.96 17.20
N ASP A 149 0.98 -2.09 16.52
CA ASP A 149 0.71 -2.20 15.09
C ASP A 149 -0.81 -2.12 14.81
N ALA A 150 -1.64 -2.77 15.64
CA ALA A 150 -3.09 -2.72 15.52
C ALA A 150 -3.66 -1.31 15.79
N SER A 151 -3.22 -0.64 16.86
CA SER A 151 -3.63 0.74 17.14
C SER A 151 -3.15 1.72 16.07
N GLY A 152 -1.88 1.59 15.62
CA GLY A 152 -1.36 2.42 14.54
C GLY A 152 -2.13 2.27 13.24
N ASP A 153 -2.54 1.04 12.89
CA ASP A 153 -3.40 0.79 11.73
C ASP A 153 -4.77 1.44 11.91
N ALA A 154 -5.38 1.31 13.09
CA ALA A 154 -6.69 1.88 13.40
C ALA A 154 -6.70 3.42 13.23
N GLU A 155 -5.66 4.09 13.71
CA GLU A 155 -5.47 5.54 13.57
C GLU A 155 -5.40 6.00 12.11
N LEU A 156 -4.85 5.16 11.23
CA LEU A 156 -4.65 5.48 9.81
C LEU A 156 -5.90 5.25 8.94
N VAL A 157 -6.84 4.40 9.36
CA VAL A 157 -8.05 4.07 8.58
C VAL A 157 -8.89 5.30 8.28
N MET A 158 -9.19 6.13 9.29
CA MET A 158 -10.09 7.27 9.08
C MET A 158 -9.50 8.39 8.22
N PRO A 159 -8.23 8.79 8.40
CA PRO A 159 -7.56 9.66 7.44
C PRO A 159 -7.60 9.13 6.01
N PHE A 160 -7.40 7.82 5.80
CA PHE A 160 -7.55 7.23 4.47
C PHE A 160 -8.98 7.40 3.93
N CYS A 161 -9.99 7.06 4.74
CA CYS A 161 -11.40 7.17 4.36
C CYS A 161 -11.83 8.59 3.96
N THR A 162 -11.35 9.62 4.69
CA THR A 162 -11.65 11.03 4.31
C THR A 162 -11.22 11.34 2.88
N VAL A 163 -10.09 10.80 2.43
CA VAL A 163 -9.59 11.02 1.06
C VAL A 163 -10.33 10.13 0.07
N ALA A 164 -10.63 8.88 0.44
CA ALA A 164 -11.39 7.95 -0.38
C ALA A 164 -12.76 8.53 -0.79
N VAL A 165 -13.50 9.12 0.15
CA VAL A 165 -14.79 9.77 -0.14
C VAL A 165 -14.65 10.96 -1.08
N ARG A 166 -13.57 11.75 -0.99
CA ARG A 166 -13.33 12.86 -1.93
C ARG A 166 -13.04 12.36 -3.34
N VAL A 167 -12.23 11.29 -3.45
CA VAL A 167 -11.94 10.67 -4.76
C VAL A 167 -13.21 10.05 -5.35
N GLU A 168 -14.03 9.37 -4.54
CA GLU A 168 -15.31 8.80 -4.99
C GLU A 168 -16.24 9.88 -5.55
N LYS A 169 -16.39 11.02 -4.86
CA LYS A 169 -17.18 12.15 -5.38
C LYS A 169 -16.62 12.69 -6.71
N ALA A 170 -15.29 12.75 -6.85
CA ALA A 170 -14.66 13.14 -8.10
C ALA A 170 -14.87 12.09 -9.22
N ASP A 171 -14.92 10.81 -8.86
CA ASP A 171 -15.23 9.71 -9.77
C ASP A 171 -16.67 9.77 -10.25
N ASP A 172 -17.63 10.04 -9.37
CA ASP A 172 -19.05 10.21 -9.70
C ASP A 172 -19.25 11.41 -10.63
N GLU A 173 -18.61 12.54 -10.33
CA GLU A 173 -18.64 13.70 -11.21
C GLU A 173 -18.02 13.39 -12.58
N ARG A 174 -16.92 12.62 -12.62
CA ARG A 174 -16.31 12.18 -13.87
C ARG A 174 -17.27 11.34 -14.71
N LEU A 175 -17.97 10.39 -14.11
CA LEU A 175 -18.96 9.56 -14.78
C LEU A 175 -20.18 10.38 -15.24
N ARG A 176 -20.65 11.33 -14.42
CA ARG A 176 -21.74 12.22 -14.78
C ARG A 176 -21.39 13.10 -15.98
N VAL A 177 -20.20 13.69 -16.00
CA VAL A 177 -19.71 14.49 -17.14
C VAL A 177 -19.56 13.61 -18.37
N LEU A 178 -19.09 12.37 -18.22
CA LEU A 178 -18.94 11.41 -19.31
C LEU A 178 -20.28 11.05 -19.96
N GLY A 179 -21.35 10.93 -19.18
CA GLY A 179 -22.70 10.65 -19.69
C GLY A 179 -23.37 11.84 -20.38
N ASN A 180 -23.01 13.07 -20.01
CA ASN A 180 -23.66 14.29 -20.51
C ASN A 180 -22.92 14.95 -21.69
N LYS A 181 -21.63 14.72 -21.84
CA LYS A 181 -20.84 15.25 -22.95
C LYS A 181 -20.82 14.26 -24.11
N ALA A 182 -20.88 14.75 -25.35
CA ALA A 182 -20.50 13.97 -26.51
C ALA A 182 -18.99 13.68 -26.42
N VAL A 183 -18.62 12.57 -25.79
CA VAL A 183 -17.23 12.17 -25.63
C VAL A 183 -16.63 11.96 -27.02
N THR A 184 -15.60 12.72 -27.34
CA THR A 184 -15.12 12.87 -28.72
C THR A 184 -14.37 11.63 -29.24
N THR A 185 -13.83 10.79 -28.35
CA THR A 185 -13.09 9.57 -28.72
C THR A 185 -13.35 8.42 -27.76
N GLN A 186 -13.36 7.19 -28.28
CA GLN A 186 -13.44 5.95 -27.50
C GLN A 186 -12.33 5.87 -26.44
N GLU A 187 -11.13 6.34 -26.77
CA GLU A 187 -9.99 6.40 -25.85
C GLU A 187 -10.27 7.26 -24.62
N THR A 188 -10.92 8.41 -24.79
CA THR A 188 -11.30 9.29 -23.68
C THR A 188 -12.34 8.62 -22.78
N TYR A 189 -13.29 7.90 -23.39
CA TYR A 189 -14.33 7.16 -22.68
C TYR A 189 -13.75 6.01 -21.85
N ASP A 190 -12.88 5.21 -22.45
CA ASP A 190 -12.24 4.09 -21.76
C ASP A 190 -11.22 4.56 -20.71
N GLY A 191 -10.49 5.64 -20.98
CA GLY A 191 -9.58 6.27 -20.01
C GLY A 191 -10.28 6.78 -18.75
N ALA A 192 -11.47 7.37 -18.91
CA ALA A 192 -12.28 7.85 -17.78
C ALA A 192 -12.79 6.70 -16.91
N LYS A 193 -13.37 5.67 -17.52
CA LYS A 193 -13.84 4.45 -16.80
C LYS A 193 -12.69 3.72 -16.14
N ALA A 194 -11.55 3.62 -16.82
CA ALA A 194 -10.34 3.00 -16.28
C ALA A 194 -9.91 3.70 -14.99
N ARG A 195 -9.89 5.03 -14.94
CA ARG A 195 -9.46 5.76 -13.73
C ARG A 195 -10.37 5.48 -12.54
N VAL A 196 -11.69 5.49 -12.77
CA VAL A 196 -12.68 5.13 -11.73
C VAL A 196 -12.47 3.70 -11.24
N TRP A 197 -12.23 2.76 -12.15
CA TRP A 197 -11.90 1.38 -11.79
C TRP A 197 -10.63 1.32 -10.93
N GLU A 198 -9.56 2.00 -11.32
CA GLU A 198 -8.29 2.01 -10.59
C GLU A 198 -8.40 2.58 -9.19
N ASN A 199 -9.25 3.59 -8.98
CA ASN A 199 -9.50 4.20 -7.68
C ASN A 199 -10.32 3.25 -6.78
N ARG A 200 -11.38 2.65 -7.31
CA ARG A 200 -12.21 1.67 -6.58
C ARG A 200 -11.43 0.43 -6.18
N VAL A 201 -10.57 -0.05 -7.07
CA VAL A 201 -9.71 -1.20 -6.84
C VAL A 201 -8.70 -0.91 -5.71
N MET A 202 -8.08 0.28 -5.70
CA MET A 202 -7.21 0.70 -4.60
C MET A 202 -7.92 0.64 -3.24
N THR A 203 -9.16 1.15 -3.15
CA THR A 203 -9.95 1.12 -1.91
C THR A 203 -10.29 -0.31 -1.48
N LYS A 204 -10.67 -1.18 -2.42
CA LYS A 204 -10.92 -2.61 -2.15
C LYS A 204 -9.68 -3.32 -1.65
N TRP A 205 -8.52 -3.02 -2.22
CA TRP A 205 -7.25 -3.60 -1.78
C TRP A 205 -6.92 -3.21 -0.34
N VAL A 206 -7.09 -1.94 0.02
CA VAL A 206 -6.88 -1.48 1.40
C VAL A 206 -7.78 -2.25 2.37
N ALA A 207 -9.08 -2.39 2.07
CA ALA A 207 -10.00 -3.16 2.91
C ALA A 207 -9.54 -4.62 3.05
N GLN A 208 -9.17 -5.26 1.95
CA GLN A 208 -8.68 -6.63 1.96
C GLN A 208 -7.38 -6.79 2.75
N ALA A 209 -6.45 -5.85 2.63
CA ALA A 209 -5.19 -5.85 3.37
C ALA A 209 -5.43 -5.71 4.88
N LEU A 210 -6.34 -4.81 5.29
CA LEU A 210 -6.71 -4.63 6.69
C LEU A 210 -7.32 -5.90 7.30
N ARG A 211 -8.19 -6.60 6.56
CA ARG A 211 -8.70 -7.93 6.97
C ARG A 211 -7.57 -8.93 7.20
N TYR A 212 -6.60 -8.97 6.29
CA TYR A 212 -5.44 -9.85 6.44
C TYR A 212 -4.60 -9.51 7.67
N ARG A 213 -4.42 -8.22 7.98
CA ARG A 213 -3.69 -7.80 9.18
C ARG A 213 -4.41 -8.21 10.47
N ILE A 214 -5.73 -8.02 10.53
CA ILE A 214 -6.53 -8.47 11.67
C ILE A 214 -6.35 -9.99 11.89
N ILE A 215 -6.39 -10.79 10.82
CA ILE A 215 -6.15 -12.23 10.90
C ILE A 215 -4.73 -12.53 11.40
N ALA A 216 -3.72 -11.82 10.88
CA ALA A 216 -2.32 -12.00 11.29
C ALA A 216 -2.12 -11.66 12.78
N TYR A 217 -2.73 -10.57 13.26
CA TYR A 217 -2.66 -10.13 14.66
C TYR A 217 -3.32 -11.14 15.61
N LYS A 218 -4.50 -11.66 15.24
CA LYS A 218 -5.19 -12.69 16.02
C LYS A 218 -4.41 -13.99 16.11
N LYS A 219 -3.93 -14.50 14.96
CA LYS A 219 -3.10 -15.70 14.92
C LYS A 219 -1.80 -15.55 15.71
N ALA A 220 -1.17 -14.37 15.64
CA ALA A 220 0.02 -14.09 16.42
C ALA A 220 -0.27 -14.04 17.93
N LEU A 221 -1.39 -13.44 18.34
CA LEU A 221 -1.84 -13.45 19.73
C LEU A 221 -2.06 -14.88 20.23
N GLU A 222 -2.80 -15.71 19.50
CA GLU A 222 -3.02 -17.13 19.83
C GLU A 222 -1.69 -17.90 19.97
N GLY A 223 -0.75 -17.68 19.05
CA GLY A 223 0.57 -18.30 19.12
C GLY A 223 1.37 -17.87 20.35
N LEU A 224 1.37 -16.57 20.67
CA LEU A 224 2.07 -16.04 21.85
C LEU A 224 1.43 -16.50 23.17
N GLU A 225 0.10 -16.68 23.21
CA GLU A 225 -0.61 -17.21 24.38
C GLU A 225 -0.19 -18.65 24.70
N ILE A 226 0.13 -19.45 23.67
CA ILE A 226 0.64 -20.81 23.83
C ILE A 226 2.12 -20.80 24.25
N GLU A 227 2.95 -19.97 23.61
CA GLU A 227 4.41 -19.95 23.85
C GLU A 227 4.78 -19.28 25.17
N THR A 228 4.20 -18.12 25.43
CA THR A 228 4.57 -17.22 26.53
C THR A 228 3.31 -16.53 27.08
N PRO A 229 2.51 -17.21 27.92
CA PRO A 229 1.26 -16.66 28.42
C PRO A 229 1.47 -15.37 29.23
N SER A 230 0.72 -14.30 28.91
CA SER A 230 0.77 -13.02 29.64
C SER A 230 -0.60 -12.33 29.67
N ARG A 231 -1.36 -12.53 30.77
CA ARG A 231 -2.79 -12.17 30.86
C ARG A 231 -3.08 -10.69 30.61
N ASP A 232 -2.30 -9.80 31.20
CA ASP A 232 -2.51 -8.34 31.08
C ASP A 232 -2.24 -7.85 29.65
N ARG A 233 -1.25 -8.46 28.99
CA ARG A 233 -0.88 -8.15 27.60
C ARG A 233 -1.92 -8.64 26.60
N VAL A 234 -2.50 -9.82 26.84
CA VAL A 234 -3.60 -10.36 26.03
C VAL A 234 -4.78 -9.39 25.99
N TRP A 235 -5.17 -8.81 27.13
CA TRP A 235 -6.25 -7.81 27.19
C TRP A 235 -5.92 -6.56 26.36
N LYS A 236 -4.70 -6.04 26.47
CA LYS A 236 -4.25 -4.87 25.69
C LYS A 236 -4.31 -5.13 24.18
N VAL A 237 -3.80 -6.28 23.73
CA VAL A 237 -3.82 -6.66 22.31
C VAL A 237 -5.25 -6.82 21.80
N ASN A 238 -6.11 -7.51 22.55
CA ASN A 238 -7.52 -7.69 22.16
C ASN A 238 -8.26 -6.37 21.98
N ASN A 239 -8.02 -5.38 22.85
CA ASN A 239 -8.62 -4.06 22.70
C ASN A 239 -8.13 -3.33 21.45
N ALA A 240 -6.83 -3.37 21.16
CA ALA A 240 -6.27 -2.76 19.96
C ALA A 240 -6.80 -3.41 18.67
N ILE A 241 -6.90 -4.74 18.64
CA ILE A 241 -7.51 -5.47 17.51
C ILE A 241 -8.98 -5.08 17.35
N ARG A 242 -9.74 -5.03 18.45
CA ARG A 242 -11.16 -4.64 18.42
C ARG A 242 -11.37 -3.22 17.92
N GLU A 243 -10.49 -2.28 18.29
CA GLU A 243 -10.51 -0.92 17.77
C GLU A 243 -10.30 -0.90 16.25
N LEU A 244 -9.27 -1.61 15.76
CA LEU A 244 -8.99 -1.75 14.33
C LEU A 244 -10.19 -2.37 13.59
N GLU A 245 -10.77 -3.46 14.10
CA GLU A 245 -11.98 -4.07 13.53
C GLU A 245 -13.13 -3.08 13.42
N GLY A 246 -13.33 -2.24 14.44
CA GLY A 246 -14.33 -1.18 14.43
C GLY A 246 -14.10 -0.18 13.30
N GLN A 247 -12.85 0.29 13.14
CA GLN A 247 -12.50 1.23 12.07
C GLN A 247 -12.63 0.60 10.67
N VAL A 248 -12.17 -0.64 10.50
CA VAL A 248 -12.27 -1.38 9.23
C VAL A 248 -13.73 -1.59 8.84
N LYS A 249 -14.60 -1.94 9.79
CA LYS A 249 -16.03 -2.08 9.53
C LYS A 249 -16.67 -0.77 9.05
N LEU A 250 -16.26 0.37 9.61
CA LEU A 250 -16.71 1.69 9.14
C LEU A 250 -16.20 1.99 7.72
N ALA A 251 -14.93 1.67 7.46
CA ALA A 251 -14.31 1.86 6.16
C ALA A 251 -14.97 1.03 5.05
N GLU A 252 -15.37 -0.21 5.36
CA GLU A 252 -16.05 -1.10 4.42
C GLU A 252 -17.52 -0.73 4.17
N ALA A 253 -18.19 -0.10 5.13
CA ALA A 253 -19.58 0.28 5.00
C ALA A 253 -19.76 1.53 4.13
N SER A 254 -19.10 2.63 4.48
CA SER A 254 -19.22 3.88 3.73
C SER A 254 -18.03 4.83 3.87
N CYS A 255 -17.00 4.48 4.66
CA CYS A 255 -15.91 5.40 5.03
C CYS A 255 -16.38 6.72 5.68
N GLU A 256 -17.67 6.82 6.02
CA GLU A 256 -18.23 7.92 6.77
C GLU A 256 -18.20 7.52 8.25
N ARG A 257 -17.59 8.36 9.09
CA ARG A 257 -17.95 8.33 10.51
C ARG A 257 -19.40 8.74 10.54
N GLY A 258 -20.29 7.76 10.67
CA GLY A 258 -21.71 7.99 10.86
C GLY A 258 -21.85 9.18 11.79
N ASN A 259 -22.48 10.22 11.26
CA ASN A 259 -22.53 11.52 11.87
C ASN A 259 -23.50 11.47 13.04
N ARG A 260 -23.14 10.71 14.09
CA ARG A 260 -23.94 10.60 15.32
C ARG A 260 -24.00 11.94 16.06
N TYR A 261 -23.15 12.91 15.67
CA TYR A 261 -22.95 14.18 16.35
C TYR A 261 -22.92 15.44 15.48
N SER A 262 -23.07 15.44 14.14
CA SER A 262 -23.58 16.68 13.51
C SER A 262 -25.05 16.75 13.81
N SER A 263 -25.30 17.44 14.90
CA SER A 263 -26.46 18.26 15.09
C SER A 263 -26.61 19.17 13.86
N ASP A 264 -27.29 18.67 12.84
CA ASP A 264 -28.16 19.51 12.01
C ASP A 264 -29.37 20.00 12.84
N ALA A 265 -29.47 19.59 14.11
CA ALA A 265 -30.28 20.29 15.09
C ALA A 265 -29.77 21.74 15.22
N PRO A 266 -30.60 22.75 14.94
CA PRO A 266 -30.21 24.14 15.12
C PRO A 266 -29.72 24.32 16.55
N ALA A 267 -28.56 24.96 16.71
CA ALA A 267 -28.00 25.26 18.02
C ALA A 267 -29.09 25.85 18.91
N ARG A 268 -29.52 25.10 19.94
CA ARG A 268 -30.52 25.60 20.89
C ARG A 268 -29.91 26.84 21.53
N LYS A 269 -30.43 28.02 21.19
CA LYS A 269 -30.07 29.27 21.86
C LYS A 269 -30.21 29.03 23.37
N SER A 270 -29.11 29.16 24.11
CA SER A 270 -29.15 29.03 25.56
C SER A 270 -30.13 30.05 26.11
N ARG A 271 -31.10 29.60 26.93
CA ARG A 271 -32.03 30.47 27.66
C ARG A 271 -31.35 31.51 28.56
N ILE A 272 -30.05 31.37 28.79
CA ILE A 272 -29.24 32.27 29.60
C ILE A 272 -29.08 33.65 28.92
N TYR A 273 -29.13 33.74 27.59
CA TYR A 273 -28.95 35.02 26.87
C TYR A 273 -30.25 35.71 26.43
N THR A 274 -31.42 35.20 26.81
CA THR A 274 -32.68 35.93 26.62
C THR A 274 -32.93 36.85 27.80
N GLY A 275 -32.76 38.16 27.60
CA GLY A 275 -33.23 39.20 28.55
C GLY A 275 -32.16 39.90 29.41
N TRP A 276 -30.86 39.72 29.14
CA TRP A 276 -29.79 40.40 29.90
C TRP A 276 -29.44 41.82 29.41
N GLY A 277 -30.16 42.34 28.42
CA GLY A 277 -30.06 43.73 27.99
C GLY A 277 -31.24 44.54 28.51
N VAL A 278 -30.98 45.59 29.29
CA VAL A 278 -31.94 46.67 29.59
C VAL A 278 -32.23 47.56 28.37
N GLU A 279 -31.77 47.18 27.19
CA GLU A 279 -31.97 47.89 25.95
C GLU A 279 -33.42 47.71 25.49
N ARG A 280 -34.21 48.78 25.59
CA ARG A 280 -35.50 48.87 24.90
C ARG A 280 -35.23 48.89 23.39
N ALA A 281 -36.06 48.16 22.63
CA ALA A 281 -36.03 48.21 21.18
C ALA A 281 -36.16 49.67 20.69
N PRO A 282 -35.40 50.08 19.65
CA PRO A 282 -35.44 51.45 19.16
C PRO A 282 -36.85 51.79 18.67
N VAL A 283 -37.36 52.95 19.09
CA VAL A 283 -38.66 53.48 18.65
C VAL A 283 -38.55 53.79 17.17
N VAL A 284 -39.25 53.00 16.36
CA VAL A 284 -39.41 53.27 14.93
C VAL A 284 -40.31 54.50 14.81
N LYS A 285 -39.76 55.60 14.27
CA LYS A 285 -40.54 56.77 13.85
C LYS A 285 -41.06 56.55 12.44
#